data_AF-A0A1S1JBV6-F1
#
_entry.id   AF-A0A1S1JBV6-F1
#
_cell.length_a   1.000
_cell.length_b   1.000
_cell.length_c   1.000
_cell.angle_alpha   90.00
_cell.angle_beta   90.00
_cell.angle_gamma   90.00
#
_symmetry.space_group_name_H-M   'P 1'
#
loop_
_entity.id
_entity.type
_entity.pdbx_description
1 polymer ?
#
loop_
_entity_poly.entity_id
_entity_poly.type
_entity_poly.pdbx_seq_one_letter_code
_entity_poly.pdbx_strand_id
1 'polypeptide(L)'
;MKVYSAAPEGNQMADLEPARYFNLAIKQILEVEEWLRTADEASQALLVHIDVFVYLSKKYPEMANRRVAKLNRNQIKETFYAWFERCGKKIPASFRDGVKESADLLFSELDKI
;
A
#
# COMPACT_ATOMS: atom_id res chain seq x y z
N MET A 1 0.49 -11.79 30.71
CA MET A 1 -0.35 -11.01 29.78
C MET A 1 -1.05 -9.94 30.58
N LYS A 2 -0.75 -8.65 30.37
CA LYS A 2 -1.39 -7.55 31.10
C LYS A 2 -2.36 -6.81 30.19
N VAL A 3 -3.56 -6.59 30.70
CA VAL A 3 -4.55 -5.66 30.14
C VAL A 3 -4.34 -4.33 30.85
N TYR A 4 -4.16 -3.25 30.10
CA TYR A 4 -3.92 -1.90 30.61
C TYR A 4 -5.03 -0.92 30.25
N SER A 5 -5.98 -1.27 29.38
CA SER A 5 -7.18 -0.47 29.12
C SER A 5 -8.36 -1.30 28.60
N ALA A 6 -9.55 -0.68 28.56
CA ALA A 6 -10.74 -1.25 27.93
C ALA A 6 -10.74 -1.12 26.40
N ALA A 7 -9.73 -0.45 25.81
CA ALA A 7 -9.59 -0.37 24.37
C ALA A 7 -9.26 -1.75 23.79
N PRO A 8 -9.64 -2.06 22.53
CA PRO A 8 -9.34 -3.35 21.91
C PRO A 8 -7.86 -3.72 21.93
N GLU A 9 -6.99 -2.73 21.73
CA GLU A 9 -5.52 -2.83 21.79
C GLU A 9 -4.96 -2.68 23.22
N GLY A 10 -5.82 -2.60 24.23
CA GLY A 10 -5.51 -2.42 25.64
C GLY A 10 -4.82 -3.60 26.30
N ASN A 11 -4.13 -4.45 25.53
CA ASN A 11 -3.49 -5.68 25.97
C ASN A 11 -2.18 -5.87 25.20
N GLN A 12 -1.13 -6.30 25.92
CA GLN A 12 0.23 -6.51 25.42
C GLN A 12 0.39 -7.54 24.26
N MET A 13 -0.65 -8.29 23.91
CA MET A 13 -0.67 -9.06 22.66
C MET A 13 -1.59 -8.45 21.61
N ALA A 14 -2.66 -7.78 22.04
CA ALA A 14 -3.61 -7.17 21.11
C ALA A 14 -3.00 -5.94 20.41
N ASP A 15 -2.05 -5.25 21.04
CA ASP A 15 -1.24 -4.18 20.44
C ASP A 15 -0.36 -4.66 19.27
N LEU A 16 -0.04 -5.95 19.20
CA LEU A 16 0.72 -6.57 18.11
C LEU A 16 -0.15 -7.07 16.96
N GLU A 17 -1.45 -7.31 17.16
CA GLU A 17 -2.35 -7.81 16.11
C GLU A 17 -2.39 -6.93 14.84
N PRO A 18 -2.33 -5.58 14.91
CA PRO A 18 -2.23 -4.73 13.72
C PRO A 18 -1.08 -5.12 12.77
N ALA A 19 0.02 -5.69 13.30
CA ALA A 19 1.15 -6.11 12.49
C ALA A 19 0.77 -7.15 11.42
N ARG A 20 -0.24 -8.00 11.68
CA ARG A 20 -0.70 -9.03 10.74
C ARG A 20 -1.32 -8.40 9.50
N TYR A 21 -2.09 -7.33 9.68
CA TYR A 21 -2.67 -6.58 8.57
C TYR A 21 -1.60 -5.87 7.73
N PHE A 22 -0.60 -5.25 8.36
CA PHE A 22 0.52 -4.67 7.62
C PHE A 22 1.33 -5.73 6.87
N ASN A 23 1.59 -6.89 7.47
CA ASN A 23 2.31 -7.98 6.79
C ASN A 23 1.51 -8.50 5.59
N LEU A 24 0.19 -8.61 5.70
CA LEU A 24 -0.68 -9.00 4.59
C LEU A 24 -0.66 -7.94 3.48
N ALA A 25 -0.82 -6.66 3.84
CA ALA A 25 -0.77 -5.56 2.87
C ALA A 25 0.57 -5.52 2.12
N ILE A 26 1.70 -5.66 2.84
CA ILE A 26 3.03 -5.76 2.21
C ILE A 26 3.11 -6.94 1.25
N LYS A 27 2.64 -8.12 1.67
CA LYS A 27 2.64 -9.30 0.81
C LYS A 27 1.86 -9.05 -0.49
N GLN A 28 0.65 -8.48 -0.38
CA GLN A 28 -0.18 -8.15 -1.54
C GLN A 28 0.47 -7.10 -2.45
N ILE A 29 1.07 -6.06 -1.87
CA ILE A 29 1.81 -5.03 -2.64
C ILE A 29 2.93 -5.67 -3.45
N LEU A 30 3.75 -6.55 -2.83
CA LEU A 30 4.88 -7.19 -3.51
C LEU A 30 4.42 -8.20 -4.57
N GLU A 31 3.39 -9.01 -4.29
CA GLU A 31 2.86 -9.97 -5.26
C GLU A 31 2.26 -9.27 -6.48
N VAL A 32 1.50 -8.19 -6.27
CA VAL A 32 0.92 -7.41 -7.35
C VAL A 32 1.99 -6.60 -8.10
N GLU A 33 2.98 -6.03 -7.41
CA GLU A 33 4.11 -5.35 -8.04
C GLU A 33 4.87 -6.29 -8.99
N GLU A 34 5.20 -7.51 -8.53
CA GLU A 34 5.87 -8.50 -9.38
C GLU A 34 5.03 -8.84 -10.63
N TRP A 35 3.73 -9.07 -10.45
CA TRP A 35 2.81 -9.32 -11.56
C TRP A 35 2.74 -8.13 -12.54
N LEU A 36 2.70 -6.89 -12.02
CA LEU A 36 2.64 -5.68 -12.82
C LEU A 36 3.87 -5.45 -13.70
N ARG A 37 5.01 -6.08 -13.42
CA ARG A 37 6.20 -5.95 -14.29
C ARG A 37 5.93 -6.43 -15.70
N THR A 38 5.17 -7.52 -15.85
CA THR A 38 4.85 -8.13 -17.15
C THR A 38 3.39 -8.01 -17.56
N ALA A 39 2.50 -7.63 -16.64
CA ALA A 39 1.07 -7.55 -16.93
C ALA A 39 0.76 -6.54 -18.05
N ASP A 40 -0.11 -6.93 -18.96
CA ASP A 40 -0.65 -6.06 -20.01
C ASP A 40 -2.15 -5.79 -19.81
N GLU A 41 -2.64 -5.92 -18.58
CA GLU A 41 -4.04 -5.72 -18.24
C GLU A 41 -4.25 -4.43 -17.45
N ALA A 42 -5.39 -3.78 -17.67
CA ALA A 42 -5.78 -2.61 -16.91
C ALA A 42 -6.21 -3.04 -15.49
N SER A 43 -5.32 -2.86 -14.50
CA SER A 43 -5.57 -3.19 -13.09
C SER A 43 -5.04 -2.10 -12.16
N GLN A 44 -5.84 -1.70 -11.18
CA GLN A 44 -5.45 -0.74 -10.14
C GLN A 44 -5.19 -1.41 -8.79
N ALA A 45 -5.08 -2.75 -8.75
CA ALA A 45 -4.95 -3.51 -7.51
C ALA A 45 -3.79 -3.02 -6.62
N LEU A 46 -2.66 -2.63 -7.22
CA LEU A 46 -1.51 -2.11 -6.48
C LEU A 46 -1.87 -0.84 -5.69
N LEU A 47 -2.61 0.10 -6.30
CA LEU A 47 -3.03 1.33 -5.65
C LEU A 47 -3.96 1.04 -4.47
N VAL A 48 -4.87 0.08 -4.62
CA VAL A 48 -5.78 -0.33 -3.53
C VAL A 48 -5.00 -0.88 -2.33
N HIS A 49 -3.99 -1.72 -2.57
CA HIS A 49 -3.19 -2.26 -1.46
C HIS A 49 -2.32 -1.20 -0.78
N ILE A 50 -1.80 -0.23 -1.55
CA ILE A 50 -1.10 0.94 -0.99
C ILE A 50 -2.06 1.80 -0.17
N ASP A 51 -3.27 2.07 -0.67
CA ASP A 51 -4.30 2.84 0.05
C ASP A 51 -4.67 2.17 1.39
N VAL A 52 -4.87 0.86 1.40
CA VAL A 52 -5.11 0.11 2.66
C VAL A 52 -3.92 0.22 3.62
N PHE A 53 -2.68 0.13 3.12
CA PHE A 53 -1.49 0.30 3.96
C PHE A 53 -1.43 1.70 4.57
N VAL A 54 -1.67 2.75 3.76
CA VAL A 54 -1.68 4.14 4.20
C VAL A 54 -2.82 4.40 5.19
N TYR A 55 -4.02 3.89 4.94
CA TYR A 55 -5.15 3.98 5.86
C TYR A 55 -4.81 3.39 7.23
N LEU A 56 -4.21 2.20 7.26
CA LEU A 56 -3.78 1.56 8.51
C LEU A 56 -2.66 2.35 9.20
N SER A 57 -1.78 3.00 8.44
CA SER A 57 -0.69 3.81 9.00
C SER A 57 -1.19 5.01 9.80
N LYS A 58 -2.29 5.64 9.36
CA LYS A 58 -2.93 6.75 10.07
C LYS A 58 -3.44 6.33 11.46
N LYS A 59 -3.87 5.06 11.59
CA LYS A 59 -4.36 4.50 12.86
C LYS A 59 -3.24 3.91 13.73
N TYR A 60 -2.21 3.32 13.12
CA TYR A 60 -1.12 2.63 13.82
C TYR A 60 0.26 3.10 13.33
N PRO A 61 0.63 4.37 13.58
CA PRO A 61 1.82 4.98 12.99
C PRO A 61 3.13 4.30 13.41
N GLU A 62 3.29 3.96 14.69
CA GLU A 62 4.46 3.23 15.21
C GLU A 62 4.65 1.87 14.52
N MET A 63 3.54 1.18 14.25
CA MET A 63 3.59 -0.12 13.58
C MET A 63 3.94 0.07 12.09
N ALA A 64 3.36 1.06 11.44
CA ALA A 64 3.61 1.37 10.04
C ALA A 64 5.09 1.73 9.79
N ASN A 65 5.67 2.61 10.61
CA ASN A 65 7.08 3.01 10.51
C ASN A 65 8.05 1.82 10.56
N ARG A 66 7.75 0.82 11.38
CA ARG A 66 8.55 -0.42 11.47
C ARG A 66 8.38 -1.34 10.27
N ARG A 67 7.25 -1.26 9.57
CA ARG A 67 6.87 -2.17 8.49
C ARG A 67 7.18 -1.59 7.11
N VAL A 68 7.09 -0.27 6.94
CA VAL A 68 7.33 0.42 5.67
C VAL A 68 8.74 0.19 5.14
N ALA A 69 9.73 0.00 6.03
CA ALA A 69 11.11 -0.34 5.66
C ALA A 69 11.25 -1.65 4.86
N LYS A 70 10.24 -2.52 4.86
CA LYS A 70 10.21 -3.74 4.04
C LYS A 70 9.80 -3.50 2.60
N LEU A 71 9.24 -2.31 2.30
CA LEU A 71 8.81 -1.94 0.96
C LEU A 71 9.94 -1.19 0.27
N ASN A 72 10.32 -1.64 -0.93
CA ASN A 72 11.17 -0.85 -1.81
C ASN A 72 10.29 0.16 -2.56
N ARG A 73 9.98 1.29 -1.92
CA ARG A 73 9.06 2.33 -2.43
C ARG A 73 9.44 2.82 -3.84
N ASN A 74 10.73 3.04 -4.08
CA ASN A 74 11.22 3.49 -5.39
C ASN A 74 10.90 2.46 -6.48
N GLN A 75 11.21 1.19 -6.23
CA GLN A 75 10.94 0.11 -7.18
C GLN A 75 9.44 -0.06 -7.43
N ILE A 76 8.61 -0.05 -6.39
CA ILE A 76 7.14 -0.19 -6.53
C ILE A 76 6.59 0.96 -7.38
N LYS A 77 7.09 2.18 -7.15
CA LYS A 77 6.72 3.37 -7.89
C LYS A 77 7.13 3.26 -9.36
N GLU A 78 8.36 2.86 -9.63
CA GLU A 78 8.86 2.65 -11.00
C GLU A 78 8.05 1.60 -11.75
N THR A 79 7.80 0.44 -11.13
CA THR A 79 6.98 -0.63 -11.72
C THR A 79 5.57 -0.15 -12.05
N PHE A 80 4.95 0.62 -11.15
CA PHE A 80 3.61 1.17 -11.40
C PHE A 80 3.59 2.11 -12.60
N TYR A 81 4.48 3.10 -12.69
CA TYR A 81 4.46 4.02 -13.83
C TYR A 81 4.88 3.33 -15.14
N ALA A 82 5.80 2.37 -15.09
CA ALA A 82 6.14 1.56 -16.26
C ALA A 82 4.91 0.78 -16.78
N TRP A 83 4.14 0.18 -15.87
CA TRP A 83 2.86 -0.45 -16.21
C TRP A 83 1.83 0.56 -16.73
N PHE A 84 1.71 1.73 -16.09
CA PHE A 84 0.74 2.76 -16.46
C PHE A 84 0.98 3.28 -17.89
N GLU A 85 2.24 3.49 -18.28
CA GLU A 85 2.58 3.89 -19.65
C GLU A 85 2.29 2.75 -20.65
N ARG A 86 2.65 1.51 -20.30
CA ARG A 86 2.41 0.33 -21.15
C ARG A 86 0.92 0.08 -21.38
N CYS A 87 0.12 0.09 -20.32
CA CYS A 87 -1.32 -0.16 -20.36
C CYS A 87 -2.16 1.10 -20.54
N GLY A 88 -1.55 2.27 -20.70
CA GLY A 88 -2.24 3.55 -20.72
C GLY A 88 -3.38 3.59 -21.73
N LYS A 89 -3.16 3.05 -22.93
CA LYS A 89 -4.19 2.96 -24.00
C LYS A 89 -5.41 2.12 -23.63
N LYS A 90 -5.29 1.19 -22.68
CA LYS A 90 -6.37 0.33 -22.18
C LYS A 90 -7.15 0.98 -21.05
N ILE A 91 -6.59 2.01 -20.42
CA ILE A 91 -7.29 2.85 -19.44
C ILE A 91 -8.13 3.89 -20.20
N PRO A 92 -9.44 4.04 -19.91
CA PRO A 92 -10.26 5.05 -20.55
C PRO A 92 -9.67 6.45 -20.35
N ALA A 93 -9.63 7.25 -21.42
CA ALA A 93 -8.96 8.55 -21.41
C ALA A 93 -9.50 9.51 -20.33
N SER A 94 -10.81 9.46 -20.05
CA SER A 94 -11.47 10.28 -19.02
C SER A 94 -10.99 9.99 -17.59
N PHE A 95 -10.41 8.82 -17.34
CA PHE A 95 -9.95 8.41 -16.01
C PHE A 95 -8.42 8.41 -15.88
N ARG A 96 -7.68 8.43 -16.99
CA ARG A 96 -6.22 8.24 -17.00
C ARG A 96 -5.49 9.26 -16.10
N ASP A 97 -5.85 10.54 -16.21
CA ASP A 97 -5.26 11.60 -15.38
C ASP A 97 -5.61 11.41 -13.90
N GLY A 98 -6.87 11.09 -13.59
CA GLY A 98 -7.30 10.80 -12.22
C GLY A 98 -6.62 9.58 -11.60
N VAL A 99 -6.31 8.54 -12.39
CA VAL A 99 -5.52 7.39 -11.92
C VAL A 99 -4.11 7.83 -11.54
N LYS A 100 -3.49 8.66 -12.37
CA LYS A 100 -2.14 9.17 -12.13
C LYS A 100 -2.09 10.07 -10.90
N GLU A 101 -3.03 11.01 -10.77
CA GLU A 101 -3.15 11.89 -9.59
C GLU A 101 -3.36 11.08 -8.30
N SER A 102 -4.22 10.06 -8.35
CA SER A 102 -4.45 9.17 -7.21
C SER A 102 -3.18 8.41 -6.82
N ALA A 103 -2.42 7.92 -7.81
CA ALA A 103 -1.15 7.26 -7.57
C ALA A 103 -0.11 8.22 -6.96
N ASP A 104 0.02 9.43 -7.52
CA ASP A 104 0.94 10.47 -7.04
C ASP A 104 0.66 10.79 -5.56
N LEU A 105 -0.62 10.95 -5.20
CA LEU A 105 -1.04 11.20 -3.83
C LEU A 105 -0.70 10.02 -2.91
N LEU A 106 -1.03 8.79 -3.30
CA LEU A 106 -0.77 7.60 -2.49
C LEU A 106 0.73 7.36 -2.27
N PHE A 107 1.56 7.51 -3.30
CA PHE A 107 3.01 7.41 -3.15
C PHE A 107 3.55 8.53 -2.25
N SER A 108 3.03 9.76 -2.37
CA SER A 108 3.39 10.87 -1.48
C SER A 108 3.02 10.57 -0.02
N GLU A 109 1.87 9.96 0.24
CA GLU A 109 1.49 9.55 1.60
C GLU A 109 2.37 8.39 2.11
N LEU A 110 2.69 7.41 1.26
CA LEU A 110 3.55 6.29 1.59
C LEU A 110 5.01 6.72 1.90
N ASP A 111 5.49 7.77 1.23
CA ASP A 111 6.81 8.37 1.46
C ASP A 111 6.89 9.17 2.78
N LYS A 112 5.75 9.61 3.33
CA LYS A 112 5.66 10.35 4.60
C LYS A 112 5.62 9.42 5.83
N ILE A 113 5.46 8.12 5.63
CA ILE A 113 5.56 7.08 6.66
C ILE A 113 7.04 6.69 6.82
#